data_AF-A0A1H3ED75-F1
#
_entry.id   AF-A0A1H3ED75-F1
#
_cell.length_a   1.000
_cell.length_b   1.000
_cell.length_c   1.000
_cell.angle_alpha   90.00
_cell.angle_beta   90.00
_cell.angle_gamma   90.00
#
_symmetry.space_group_name_H-M   'P 1'
#
loop_
_entity.id
_entity.type
_entity.pdbx_description
1 polymer ?
#
loop_
_entity_poly.entity_id
_entity_poly.type
_entity_poly.pdbx_seq_one_letter_code
_entity_poly.pdbx_strand_id
1 'polypeptide(L)'
;MSRPIPALTDAAAQARAELAEDAHAGFDRLVHALLPSPSRQPALGAALRGQLPGTAGVRWLHAEGLAPTARAADLTTAQWLSLHTAWLTHDQAPRGGNRPAGRTGRADSRHGHAPGAQAAPRWF
;
A
#
# COMPACT_ATOMS: atom_id res chain seq x y z
N MET A 1 3.84 20.44 22.82
CA MET A 1 2.85 19.42 23.23
C MET A 1 3.19 18.11 22.54
N SER A 2 3.83 17.21 23.27
CA SER A 2 4.20 15.87 22.78
C SER A 2 2.92 15.10 22.49
N ARG A 3 2.69 14.75 21.22
CA ARG A 3 1.59 13.85 20.88
C ARG A 3 1.92 12.48 21.49
N PRO A 4 1.02 11.85 22.26
CA PRO A 4 1.21 10.49 22.70
C PRO A 4 1.30 9.62 21.45
N ILE A 5 2.48 9.02 21.24
CA ILE A 5 2.64 7.95 20.27
C ILE A 5 1.66 6.88 20.75
N PRO A 6 0.70 6.42 19.91
CA PRO A 6 -0.15 5.29 20.29
C PRO A 6 0.77 4.21 20.83
N ALA A 7 0.49 3.71 22.04
CA ALA A 7 1.33 2.72 22.70
C ALA A 7 1.61 1.61 21.68
N LEU A 8 2.83 1.59 21.17
CA LEU A 8 3.30 0.53 20.31
C LEU A 8 3.05 -0.75 21.10
N THR A 9 2.56 -1.79 20.43
CA THR A 9 2.55 -3.09 21.10
C THR A 9 3.98 -3.42 21.50
N ASP A 10 4.16 -4.13 22.61
CA ASP A 10 5.49 -4.47 23.13
C ASP A 10 6.39 -5.08 22.04
N ALA A 11 5.81 -5.93 21.20
CA ALA A 11 6.46 -6.53 20.03
C ALA A 11 6.90 -5.51 18.95
N ALA A 12 6.10 -4.48 18.66
CA ALA A 12 6.46 -3.46 17.69
C ALA A 12 7.55 -2.51 18.23
N ALA A 13 7.57 -2.24 19.55
CA ALA A 13 8.63 -1.48 20.19
C ALA A 13 9.97 -2.22 20.18
N GLN A 14 9.93 -3.53 20.46
CA GLN A 14 11.10 -4.39 20.32
C GLN A 14 11.60 -4.43 18.87
N ALA A 15 10.70 -4.55 17.89
CA ALA A 15 11.10 -4.58 16.49
C ALA A 15 11.77 -3.27 16.06
N ARG A 16 11.28 -2.12 16.54
CA ARG A 16 11.94 -0.83 16.33
C ARG A 16 13.35 -0.81 16.93
N ALA A 17 13.53 -1.33 18.15
CA ALA A 17 14.82 -1.33 18.83
C ALA A 17 15.88 -2.18 18.10
N GLU A 18 15.46 -3.20 17.35
CA GLU A 18 16.33 -4.03 16.50
C GLU A 18 16.71 -3.36 15.16
N LEU A 19 16.01 -2.29 14.77
CA LEU A 19 16.26 -1.56 13.52
C LEU A 19 17.31 -0.46 13.71
N ALA A 20 18.07 -0.18 12.65
CA ALA A 20 18.93 1.00 12.57
C ALA A 20 18.10 2.30 12.62
N GLU A 21 18.67 3.37 13.15
CA GLU A 21 18.01 4.68 13.32
C GLU A 21 17.38 5.21 12.02
N ASP A 22 18.06 5.05 10.87
CA ASP A 22 17.55 5.46 9.56
C ASP A 22 16.25 4.74 9.14
N ALA A 23 16.04 3.52 9.64
CA ALA A 23 14.86 2.72 9.35
C ALA A 23 13.67 3.04 10.28
N HIS A 24 13.90 3.73 11.40
CA HIS A 24 12.87 4.00 12.40
C HIS A 24 11.71 4.83 11.85
N ALA A 25 11.99 5.86 11.05
CA ALA A 25 10.95 6.73 10.49
C ALA A 25 10.05 5.99 9.49
N GLY A 26 10.62 5.07 8.71
CA GLY A 26 9.87 4.19 7.81
C GLY A 26 8.98 3.22 8.59
N PHE A 27 9.55 2.61 9.63
CA PHE A 27 8.84 1.71 10.52
C PHE A 27 7.67 2.39 11.25
N ASP A 28 7.86 3.59 11.82
CA ASP A 28 6.77 4.37 12.43
C ASP A 28 5.62 4.61 11.46
N ARG A 29 5.93 5.01 10.22
CA ARG A 29 4.92 5.25 9.19
C ARG A 29 4.12 3.98 8.92
N LEU A 30 4.77 2.83 8.82
CA LEU A 30 4.13 1.54 8.64
C LEU A 30 3.22 1.20 9.82
N VAL A 31 3.72 1.32 11.05
CA VAL A 31 2.93 1.01 12.25
C VAL A 31 1.71 1.93 12.35
N HIS A 32 1.87 3.23 12.11
CA HIS A 32 0.75 4.17 12.09
C HIS A 32 -0.29 3.85 11.02
N ALA A 33 0.12 3.33 9.87
CA ALA A 33 -0.79 2.94 8.81
C ALA A 33 -1.59 1.68 9.17
N LEU A 34 -1.01 0.75 9.92
CA LEU A 34 -1.66 -0.52 10.31
C LEU A 34 -2.44 -0.41 11.63
N LEU A 35 -2.05 0.50 12.51
CA LEU A 35 -2.68 0.78 13.80
C LEU A 35 -3.13 2.25 13.88
N PRO A 36 -4.08 2.70 13.02
CA PRO A 36 -4.52 4.09 13.01
C PRO A 36 -5.30 4.48 14.28
N SER A 37 -5.89 3.50 14.97
CA SER A 37 -6.61 3.73 16.22
C SER A 37 -6.67 2.47 17.10
N PRO A 38 -6.50 2.60 18.43
CA PRO A 38 -6.59 1.46 19.35
C PRO A 38 -8.02 0.92 19.53
N SER A 39 -9.05 1.73 19.27
CA SER A 39 -10.46 1.36 19.51
C SER A 39 -11.14 0.66 18.34
N ARG A 40 -10.61 0.79 17.12
CA ARG A 40 -11.13 0.15 15.91
C ARG A 40 -9.97 -0.28 15.03
N GLN A 41 -9.50 -1.50 15.29
CA GLN A 41 -8.43 -2.11 14.51
C GLN A 41 -9.03 -2.80 13.28
N PRO A 42 -8.67 -2.38 12.05
CA PRO A 42 -9.06 -3.11 10.86
C PRO A 42 -8.38 -4.48 10.83
N ALA A 43 -8.99 -5.42 10.10
CA ALA A 43 -8.34 -6.68 9.78
C ALA A 43 -7.02 -6.42 9.04
N LEU A 44 -5.97 -7.16 9.40
CA LEU A 44 -4.62 -6.99 8.85
C LEU A 44 -4.62 -7.07 7.33
N GLY A 45 -5.38 -8.00 6.74
CA GLY A 45 -5.51 -8.11 5.28
C GLY A 45 -6.11 -6.86 4.62
N ALA A 46 -7.03 -6.16 5.28
CA ALA A 46 -7.60 -4.92 4.75
C ALA A 46 -6.60 -3.75 4.84
N ALA A 47 -5.87 -3.66 5.95
CA ALA A 47 -4.84 -2.64 6.15
C ALA A 47 -3.68 -2.82 5.15
N LEU A 48 -3.23 -4.06 4.93
CA LEU A 48 -2.15 -4.37 4.00
C LEU A 48 -2.48 -4.04 2.54
N ARG A 49 -3.75 -4.13 2.12
CA ARG A 49 -4.16 -3.72 0.75
C ARG A 49 -3.93 -2.24 0.47
N GLY A 50 -3.92 -1.40 1.49
CA GLY A 50 -3.61 0.02 1.37
C GLY A 50 -2.12 0.34 1.34
N GLN A 51 -1.27 -0.60 1.80
CA GLN A 51 0.18 -0.40 1.95
C GLN A 51 0.99 -1.16 0.89
N LEU A 52 0.53 -2.32 0.47
CA LEU A 52 1.24 -3.21 -0.43
C LEU A 52 0.47 -3.36 -1.76
N PRO A 53 1.17 -3.33 -2.91
CA PRO A 53 0.52 -3.40 -4.21
C PRO A 53 -0.06 -4.80 -4.49
N GLY A 54 -1.25 -4.82 -5.09
CA GLY A 54 -1.88 -6.03 -5.59
C GLY A 54 -2.05 -7.12 -4.52
N THR A 55 -1.42 -8.28 -4.75
CA THR A 55 -1.51 -9.45 -3.87
C THR A 55 -0.32 -9.59 -2.92
N ALA A 56 0.62 -8.63 -2.88
CA ALA A 56 1.82 -8.73 -2.05
C ALA A 56 1.49 -8.90 -0.56
N GLY A 57 0.50 -8.15 -0.04
CA GLY A 57 0.06 -8.32 1.35
C GLY A 57 -0.56 -9.70 1.64
N VAL A 58 -1.30 -10.28 0.70
CA VAL A 58 -1.87 -11.63 0.85
C VAL A 58 -0.78 -12.70 0.79
N ARG A 59 0.19 -12.54 -0.11
CA ARG A 59 1.35 -13.45 -0.22
C ARG A 59 2.19 -13.44 1.04
N TRP A 60 2.42 -12.26 1.62
CA TRP A 60 3.14 -12.12 2.89
C TRP A 60 2.36 -12.80 4.04
N LEU A 61 1.04 -12.55 4.16
CA LEU A 61 0.21 -13.23 5.16
C LEU A 61 0.30 -14.75 5.06
N HIS A 62 0.23 -15.29 3.85
CA HIS A 62 0.35 -16.72 3.63
C HIS A 62 1.75 -17.26 3.98
N ALA A 63 2.81 -16.50 3.70
CA ALA A 63 4.18 -16.88 4.04
C ALA A 63 4.40 -16.92 5.57
N GLU A 64 3.80 -15.98 6.30
CA GLU A 64 3.85 -15.93 7.77
C GLU A 64 2.81 -16.82 8.46
N GLY A 65 1.97 -17.55 7.70
CA GLY A 65 0.93 -18.42 8.23
C GLY A 65 -0.22 -17.67 8.94
N LEU A 66 -0.44 -16.40 8.61
CA LEU A 66 -1.41 -15.53 9.26
C LEU A 66 -2.76 -15.50 8.53
N ALA A 67 -3.84 -15.51 9.30
CA ALA A 67 -5.18 -15.29 8.76
C ALA A 67 -5.35 -13.83 8.31
N PRO A 68 -6.07 -13.55 7.20
CA PRO A 68 -6.34 -12.18 6.75
C PRO A 68 -7.19 -11.37 7.74
N THR A 69 -7.88 -12.05 8.66
CA THR A 69 -8.65 -11.48 9.77
C THR A 69 -7.82 -11.24 11.04
N ALA A 70 -6.55 -11.64 11.05
CA ALA A 70 -5.64 -11.34 12.16
C ALA A 70 -5.55 -9.83 12.40
N ARG A 71 -5.16 -9.43 13.60
CA ARG A 71 -4.96 -8.02 13.94
C ARG A 71 -3.48 -7.70 13.92
N ALA A 72 -3.14 -6.47 13.53
CA ALA A 72 -1.76 -6.00 13.59
C ALA A 72 -1.21 -6.00 15.02
N ALA A 73 -2.08 -5.89 16.04
CA ALA A 73 -1.67 -5.94 17.43
C ALA A 73 -1.18 -7.32 17.91
N ASP A 74 -1.59 -8.40 17.24
CA ASP A 74 -1.19 -9.79 17.56
C ASP A 74 0.12 -10.19 16.88
N LEU A 75 0.72 -9.31 16.07
CA LEU A 75 1.98 -9.60 15.38
C LEU A 75 3.15 -9.66 16.36
N THR A 76 3.98 -10.69 16.19
CA THR A 76 5.24 -10.85 16.91
C THR A 76 6.32 -9.91 16.40
N THR A 77 7.38 -9.73 17.18
CA THR A 77 8.55 -8.90 16.85
C THR A 77 9.16 -9.30 15.49
N ALA A 78 9.33 -10.61 15.25
CA ALA A 78 9.86 -11.12 13.99
C ALA A 78 8.95 -10.83 12.79
N GLN A 79 7.63 -10.93 12.97
CA GLN A 79 6.66 -10.62 11.92
C GLN A 79 6.66 -9.12 11.57
N TRP A 80 6.82 -8.24 12.55
CA TRP A 80 6.96 -6.80 12.31
C TRP A 80 8.21 -6.48 11.47
N LEU A 81 9.35 -7.12 11.76
CA LEU A 81 10.58 -6.96 10.99
C LEU A 81 10.45 -7.52 9.56
N SER A 82 9.91 -8.73 9.41
CA SER A 82 9.61 -9.36 8.12
C SER A 82 8.71 -8.45 7.26
N LEU A 83 7.65 -7.91 7.86
CA LEU A 83 6.72 -7.00 7.19
C LEU A 83 7.40 -5.71 6.75
N HIS A 84 8.23 -5.11 7.61
CA HIS A 84 8.96 -3.90 7.29
C HIS A 84 9.90 -4.10 6.11
N THR A 85 10.63 -5.22 6.04
CA THR A 85 11.48 -5.56 4.90
C THR A 85 10.68 -5.77 3.61
N ALA A 86 9.53 -6.47 3.70
CA ALA A 86 8.64 -6.64 2.55
C ALA A 86 8.10 -5.29 2.07
N TRP A 87 7.71 -4.41 2.99
CA TRP A 87 7.23 -3.07 2.69
C TRP A 87 8.30 -2.19 2.04
N LEU A 88 9.53 -2.18 2.56
CA LEU A 88 10.66 -1.45 1.97
C LEU A 88 10.96 -1.90 0.53
N THR A 89 10.88 -3.20 0.27
CA THR A 89 11.07 -3.74 -1.08
C THR A 89 10.06 -3.15 -2.08
N HIS A 90 8.86 -2.79 -1.61
CA HIS A 90 7.80 -2.21 -2.43
C HIS A 90 7.74 -0.67 -2.39
N ASP A 91 8.23 -0.02 -1.33
CA ASP A 91 8.36 1.43 -1.24
C ASP A 91 9.57 1.95 -2.05
N GLN A 92 10.66 1.18 -2.06
CA GLN A 92 11.87 1.49 -2.84
C GLN A 92 11.81 1.04 -4.30
N ALA A 93 10.88 0.14 -4.65
CA ALA A 93 10.59 -0.11 -6.04
C ALA A 93 10.11 1.23 -6.65
N PRO A 94 10.76 1.77 -7.68
CA PRO A 94 10.23 2.95 -8.34
C PRO A 94 8.80 2.61 -8.70
N ARG A 95 7.85 3.45 -8.28
CA ARG A 95 6.45 3.37 -8.68
C ARG A 95 6.41 3.60 -10.20
N GLY A 96 6.80 2.57 -10.95
CA GLY A 96 6.77 2.51 -12.39
C GLY A 96 5.33 2.76 -12.78
N GLY A 97 5.12 3.92 -13.39
CA GLY A 97 3.81 4.51 -13.56
C GLY A 97 2.83 3.54 -14.21
N ASN A 98 1.62 3.53 -13.70
CA ASN A 98 0.48 3.26 -14.55
C ASN A 98 -0.73 4.10 -14.13
N ARG A 99 -0.68 5.38 -14.47
CA ARG A 99 -1.86 6.14 -14.86
C ARG A 99 -1.48 7.37 -15.70
N PRO A 100 -1.70 7.35 -17.02
CA PRO A 100 -2.13 8.52 -17.74
C PRO A 100 -3.64 8.39 -17.98
N ALA A 101 -4.45 8.50 -16.91
CA ALA A 101 -5.89 8.76 -17.08
C ALA A 101 -6.09 10.28 -17.10
N GLY A 102 -5.59 10.89 -18.18
CA GLY A 102 -5.66 12.33 -18.42
C GLY A 102 -5.86 12.62 -19.90
N ARG A 103 -6.75 11.88 -20.57
CA ARG A 103 -7.22 12.24 -21.92
C ARG A 103 -8.56 12.96 -21.79
N THR A 104 -8.55 14.22 -21.39
CA THR A 104 -9.57 15.22 -21.74
C THR A 104 -8.96 16.63 -21.63
N GLY A 105 -8.09 16.97 -22.58
CA GLY A 105 -7.64 18.34 -22.83
C GLY A 105 -7.75 18.61 -24.32
N ARG A 106 -8.71 19.46 -24.69
CA ARG A 106 -9.09 19.82 -26.05
C ARG A 106 -8.09 20.84 -26.62
N ALA A 107 -7.90 20.77 -27.95
CA ALA A 107 -7.28 21.74 -28.87
C ALA A 107 -5.76 21.63 -29.05
N ASP A 108 -5.31 21.15 -30.23
CA ASP A 108 -4.94 22.07 -31.31
C ASP A 108 -4.94 21.36 -32.68
N SER A 109 -5.13 22.16 -33.72
CA SER A 109 -5.49 21.78 -35.08
C SER A 109 -4.25 21.55 -35.93
N ARG A 110 -4.14 20.38 -36.54
CA ARG A 110 -3.58 20.15 -37.88
C ARG A 110 -3.54 18.65 -38.09
N HIS A 111 -4.21 18.17 -39.14
CA HIS A 111 -3.68 17.26 -40.17
C HIS A 111 -4.86 16.99 -41.11
N GLY A 112 -4.68 17.39 -42.37
CA GLY A 112 -5.69 17.31 -43.41
C GLY A 112 -5.81 15.93 -44.04
N HIS A 113 -6.90 15.78 -44.80
CA HIS A 113 -7.25 14.75 -45.78
C HIS A 113 -7.36 13.29 -45.26
N ALA A 114 -8.39 12.50 -45.60
CA ALA A 114 -9.28 12.52 -46.77
C ALA A 114 -10.73 12.13 -46.42
N PRO A 115 -11.72 12.56 -47.24
CA PRO A 115 -13.12 12.15 -47.10
C PRO A 115 -13.33 10.76 -47.71
N GLY A 116 -13.80 9.80 -46.91
CA GLY A 116 -14.12 8.47 -47.41
C GLY A 116 -14.76 7.58 -46.36
N ALA A 117 -16.08 7.42 -46.47
CA ALA A 117 -16.86 6.28 -45.97
C ALA A 117 -16.97 6.07 -44.44
N GLN A 118 -17.86 6.84 -43.80
CA GLN A 118 -18.65 6.34 -42.67
C GLN A 118 -20.02 5.92 -43.25
N ALA A 119 -20.22 4.62 -43.44
CA ALA A 119 -20.90 3.71 -42.51
C ALA A 119 -22.41 3.66 -42.77
N ALA A 120 -22.83 2.57 -43.40
CA ALA A 120 -24.22 2.16 -43.57
C ALA A 120 -24.92 2.04 -42.20
N PRO A 121 -26.20 2.44 -42.07
CA PRO A 121 -26.91 2.27 -40.83
C PRO A 121 -27.71 0.95 -40.76
N ARG A 122 -27.68 0.41 -39.54
CA ARG A 122 -28.78 -0.16 -38.73
C ARG A 122 -29.43 -1.49 -39.13
N TRP A 123 -29.30 -2.45 -38.22
CA TRP A 123 -30.31 -3.48 -37.96
C TRP A 123 -30.77 -3.34 -36.51
N PHE A 124 -32.07 -3.57 -36.31
CA PHE A 124 -32.95 -3.39 -35.14
C PHE A 124 -33.48 -1.99 -34.87
#